data_AF-A0A3N5M4C5-F1
#
_entry.id   AF-A0A3N5M4C5-F1
#
_cell.length_a   1.000
_cell.length_b   1.000
_cell.length_c   1.000
_cell.angle_alpha   90.00
_cell.angle_beta   90.00
_cell.angle_gamma   90.00
#
_symmetry.space_group_name_H-M   'P 1'
#
loop_
_entity.id
_entity.type
_entity.pdbx_description
1 polymer ?
#
loop_
_entity_poly.entity_id
_entity_poly.type
_entity_poly.pdbx_seq_one_letter_code
_entity_poly.pdbx_strand_id
1 'polypeptide(L)'
;MSSQCPSDELLVEEAKQGSESAFTALRNLHRKAVRGCIRGRVYPKDVDDIEQDVWITAFAKLALYDRNRGPFIAWARNLAHWRIIEHYRNRKREGTTFEDFDRRGLSRHAEDSETSNLLVKAQTPADPDRVLAELELREHFLRVTFCSELPPHQLIVFGFAKLLEWTPREIVAELSDLSLGDLHNRLECEYLQIVRMRRRVVHDCFRPLRERMEPPLGQVIADSNTRRLYEDLLCLVAGKTILSNYYTRRVPEENVAQWCGDVKKRILPRLLEDLAKLKK
;
A
#
# COMPACT_ATOMS: atom_id res chain seq x y z
N MET A 1 -8.33 19.02 -25.42
CA MET A 1 -7.61 19.98 -24.55
C MET A 1 -7.13 19.19 -23.35
N SER A 2 -5.84 18.86 -23.31
CA SER A 2 -5.27 17.97 -22.30
C SER A 2 -5.06 18.76 -21.01
N SER A 3 -5.91 18.54 -20.01
CA SER A 3 -5.72 19.07 -18.65
C SER A 3 -4.47 18.43 -18.06
N GLN A 4 -3.37 19.17 -18.12
CA GLN A 4 -2.11 18.81 -17.53
C GLN A 4 -2.27 18.93 -16.02
N CYS A 5 -2.36 17.79 -15.33
CA CYS A 5 -2.42 17.75 -13.87
C CYS A 5 -1.13 18.41 -13.35
N PRO A 6 -1.20 19.47 -12.51
CA PRO A 6 -0.01 20.09 -11.96
C PRO A 6 0.79 19.06 -11.16
N SER A 7 2.10 18.98 -11.41
CA SER A 7 3.00 18.09 -10.67
C SER A 7 2.96 18.46 -9.18
N ASP A 8 2.91 17.45 -8.30
CA ASP A 8 2.99 17.62 -6.83
C ASP A 8 4.05 18.64 -6.41
N GLU A 9 5.17 18.66 -7.12
CA GLU A 9 6.28 19.59 -6.91
C GLU A 9 5.89 21.06 -7.03
N LEU A 10 5.17 21.44 -8.09
CA LEU A 10 4.75 22.82 -8.32
C LEU A 10 3.80 23.26 -7.20
N LEU A 11 2.83 22.40 -6.88
CA LEU A 11 1.86 22.69 -5.82
C LEU A 11 2.52 22.81 -4.44
N VAL A 12 3.53 21.99 -4.16
CA VAL A 12 4.30 22.08 -2.90
C VAL A 12 5.06 23.40 -2.81
N GLU A 13 5.77 23.79 -3.87
CA GLU A 13 6.60 25.01 -3.84
C GLU A 13 5.74 26.27 -3.78
N GLU A 14 4.64 26.35 -4.53
CA GLU A 14 3.68 27.45 -4.41
C GLU A 14 3.05 27.51 -3.02
N ALA A 15 2.68 26.36 -2.44
CA ALA A 15 2.11 26.29 -1.11
C ALA A 15 3.11 26.71 -0.03
N LYS A 16 4.40 26.37 -0.17
CA LYS A 16 5.48 26.85 0.72
C LYS A 16 5.66 28.37 0.65
N GLN A 17 5.38 28.98 -0.50
CA GLN A 17 5.41 30.43 -0.69
C GLN A 17 4.14 31.13 -0.17
N GLY A 18 3.20 30.39 0.43
CA GLY A 18 1.99 30.92 1.04
C GLY A 18 0.72 30.80 0.19
N SER A 19 0.76 30.10 -0.95
CA SER A 19 -0.44 29.86 -1.77
C SER A 19 -1.39 28.86 -1.12
N GLU A 20 -2.45 29.35 -0.47
CA GLU A 20 -3.50 28.51 0.11
C GLU A 20 -4.24 27.69 -0.95
N SER A 21 -4.40 28.23 -2.16
CA SER A 21 -5.01 27.51 -3.29
C SER A 21 -4.15 26.34 -3.74
N ALA A 22 -2.82 26.49 -3.77
CA ALA A 22 -1.92 25.39 -4.12
C ALA A 22 -1.96 24.28 -3.07
N PHE A 23 -1.98 24.64 -1.78
CA PHE A 23 -2.13 23.64 -0.71
C PHE A 23 -3.49 22.93 -0.78
N THR A 24 -4.56 23.66 -1.11
CA THR A 24 -5.89 23.08 -1.28
C THR A 24 -5.94 22.09 -2.44
N ALA A 25 -5.30 22.41 -3.56
CA ALA A 25 -5.17 21.49 -4.70
C ALA A 25 -4.36 20.24 -4.32
N LEU A 26 -3.22 20.42 -3.62
CA LEU A 26 -2.37 19.34 -3.13
C LEU A 26 -3.14 18.42 -2.16
N ARG A 27 -3.89 19.01 -1.23
CA ARG A 27 -4.78 18.28 -0.33
C ARG A 27 -5.79 17.47 -1.11
N ASN A 28 -6.53 18.09 -2.03
CA ASN A 28 -7.60 17.42 -2.77
C ASN A 28 -7.09 16.23 -3.59
N LEU A 29 -5.89 16.35 -4.15
CA LEU A 29 -5.21 15.29 -4.89
C LEU A 29 -4.93 14.06 -4.01
N HIS A 30 -4.47 14.30 -2.77
CA HIS A 30 -4.00 13.24 -1.86
C HIS A 30 -5.03 12.83 -0.80
N ARG A 31 -6.15 13.55 -0.71
CA ARG A 31 -7.18 13.39 0.33
C ARG A 31 -7.69 11.96 0.42
N LYS A 32 -8.09 11.36 -0.71
CA LYS A 32 -8.65 10.01 -0.74
C LYS A 32 -7.67 8.98 -0.18
N ALA A 33 -6.40 9.08 -0.54
CA ALA A 33 -5.35 8.17 -0.11
C ALA A 33 -5.03 8.31 1.40
N VAL A 34 -4.96 9.55 1.91
CA VAL A 34 -4.73 9.82 3.34
C VAL A 34 -5.93 9.41 4.18
N ARG A 35 -7.16 9.78 3.77
CA ARG A 35 -8.40 9.40 4.46
C ARG A 35 -8.62 7.89 4.47
N GLY A 36 -8.24 7.20 3.38
CA GLY A 36 -8.18 5.74 3.33
C GLY A 36 -7.34 5.20 4.49
N CYS A 37 -6.07 5.60 4.59
CA CYS A 37 -5.16 5.19 5.66
C CYS A 37 -5.75 5.37 7.07
N ILE A 38 -6.46 6.49 7.31
CA ILE A 38 -7.12 6.80 8.58
C ILE A 38 -8.32 5.88 8.84
N ARG A 39 -9.23 5.75 7.87
CA ARG A 39 -10.50 5.00 7.98
C ARG A 39 -10.29 3.54 8.37
N GLY A 40 -9.21 2.92 7.93
CA GLY A 40 -8.88 1.53 8.27
C GLY A 40 -8.40 1.30 9.68
N ARG A 41 -7.98 2.35 10.40
CA ARG A 41 -7.29 2.25 11.70
C ARG A 41 -8.06 2.90 12.85
N VAL A 42 -9.14 3.62 12.57
CA VAL A 42 -9.92 4.39 13.57
C VAL A 42 -11.42 4.14 13.50
N TYR A 43 -12.18 4.61 14.49
CA TYR A 43 -13.64 4.53 14.45
C TYR A 43 -14.18 5.48 13.38
N PRO A 44 -15.26 5.12 12.66
CA PRO A 44 -15.88 6.01 11.66
C PRO A 44 -16.14 7.43 12.17
N LYS A 45 -16.55 7.56 13.44
CA LYS A 45 -16.79 8.84 14.11
C LYS A 45 -15.54 9.69 14.33
N ASP A 46 -14.34 9.11 14.33
CA ASP A 46 -13.09 9.82 14.57
C ASP A 46 -12.35 10.15 13.26
N VAL A 47 -12.82 9.64 12.11
CA VAL A 47 -12.09 9.78 10.83
C VAL A 47 -11.98 11.24 10.41
N ASP A 48 -13.06 12.01 10.55
CA ASP A 48 -13.12 13.41 10.15
C ASP A 48 -12.18 14.28 10.99
N ASP A 49 -12.21 14.11 12.31
CA ASP A 49 -11.35 14.85 13.23
C ASP A 49 -9.87 14.59 12.97
N ILE A 50 -9.49 13.31 12.81
CA ILE A 50 -8.11 12.92 12.54
C ILE A 50 -7.67 13.38 11.16
N GLU A 51 -8.53 13.27 10.13
CA GLU A 51 -8.21 13.78 8.79
C GLU A 51 -7.95 15.29 8.83
N GLN A 52 -8.80 16.06 9.51
CA GLN A 52 -8.62 17.49 9.66
C GLN A 52 -7.29 17.82 10.35
N ASP A 53 -7.00 17.12 11.44
CA ASP A 53 -5.76 17.26 12.21
C ASP A 53 -4.50 16.96 11.42
N VAL A 54 -4.57 15.98 10.50
CA VAL A 54 -3.49 15.65 9.59
C VAL A 54 -3.23 16.79 8.62
N TRP A 55 -4.27 17.33 7.99
CA TRP A 55 -4.11 18.40 7.01
C TRP A 55 -3.69 19.73 7.64
N ILE A 56 -4.17 20.04 8.86
CA ILE A 56 -3.68 21.19 9.64
C ILE A 56 -2.19 21.01 9.93
N THR A 57 -1.78 19.82 10.38
CA THR A 57 -0.37 19.52 10.65
C THR A 57 0.47 19.57 9.38
N ALA A 58 -0.05 19.05 8.27
CA ALA A 58 0.61 19.07 6.98
C ALA A 58 0.84 20.51 6.49
N PHE A 59 -0.15 21.39 6.65
CA PHE A 59 0.02 22.81 6.33
C PHE A 59 1.11 23.45 7.21
N ALA A 60 1.02 23.27 8.53
CA ALA A 60 1.96 23.85 9.49
C ALA A 60 3.40 23.36 9.31
N LYS A 61 3.57 22.10 8.90
CA LYS A 61 4.90 21.47 8.70
C LYS A 61 5.35 21.44 7.24
N LEU A 62 4.62 22.07 6.32
CA LEU A 62 4.92 22.00 4.89
C LEU A 62 6.31 22.53 4.56
N ALA A 63 6.79 23.55 5.28
CA ALA A 63 8.15 24.08 5.14
C ALA A 63 9.23 23.03 5.44
N LEU A 64 8.94 22.04 6.28
CA LEU A 64 9.85 20.95 6.63
C LEU A 64 9.79 19.78 5.64
N TYR A 65 8.85 19.81 4.69
CA TYR A 65 8.77 18.78 3.66
C TYR A 65 9.94 18.91 2.69
N ASP A 66 10.73 17.84 2.66
CA ASP A 66 11.87 17.68 1.79
C ASP A 66 11.56 16.58 0.77
N ARG A 67 11.50 16.95 -0.51
CA ARG A 67 11.28 15.99 -1.61
C ARG A 67 12.40 14.96 -1.69
N ASN A 68 13.60 15.31 -1.22
CA ASN A 68 14.75 14.44 -1.11
C ASN A 68 14.62 13.45 0.05
N ARG A 69 13.53 13.48 0.83
CA ARG A 69 13.14 12.44 1.79
C ARG A 69 11.94 11.57 1.39
N GLY A 70 11.07 12.02 0.50
CA GLY A 70 9.90 11.25 0.06
C GLY A 70 9.03 12.03 -0.90
N PRO A 71 8.17 11.37 -1.70
CA PRO A 71 7.04 12.06 -2.31
C PRO A 71 6.06 12.54 -1.24
N PHE A 72 5.27 13.55 -1.58
CA PHE A 72 4.42 14.26 -0.62
C PHE A 72 3.38 13.34 0.04
N ILE A 73 2.76 12.45 -0.74
CA ILE A 73 1.77 11.50 -0.21
C ILE A 73 2.34 10.57 0.87
N ALA A 74 3.59 10.12 0.74
CA ALA A 74 4.24 9.29 1.76
C ALA A 74 4.45 10.09 3.05
N TRP A 75 4.86 11.35 2.93
CA TRP A 75 4.97 12.27 4.06
C TRP A 75 3.62 12.53 4.74
N ALA A 76 2.56 12.78 3.96
CA ALA A 76 1.21 12.99 4.48
C ALA A 76 0.63 11.75 5.16
N ARG A 77 0.86 10.55 4.61
CA ARG A 77 0.49 9.27 5.26
C ARG A 77 1.24 9.06 6.57
N ASN A 78 2.51 9.42 6.65
CA ASN A 78 3.26 9.39 7.91
C ASN A 78 2.61 10.32 8.95
N LEU A 79 2.25 11.54 8.57
CA LEU A 79 1.52 12.45 9.48
C LEU A 79 0.20 11.83 9.97
N ALA A 80 -0.56 11.17 9.08
CA ALA A 80 -1.75 10.42 9.47
C ALA A 80 -1.45 9.32 10.48
N HIS A 81 -0.41 8.53 10.26
CA HIS A 81 0.01 7.49 11.18
C HIS A 81 0.35 8.06 12.58
N TRP A 82 1.14 9.14 12.63
CA TRP A 82 1.46 9.83 13.88
C TRP A 82 0.21 10.33 14.61
N ARG A 83 -0.73 10.94 13.88
CA ARG A 83 -1.99 11.43 14.45
C ARG A 83 -2.87 10.31 14.99
N ILE A 84 -2.94 9.16 14.30
CA ILE A 84 -3.68 7.98 14.77
C ILE A 84 -3.07 7.46 16.08
N ILE A 85 -1.74 7.34 16.17
CA ILE A 85 -1.07 6.91 17.41
C ILE A 85 -1.38 7.90 18.54
N GLU A 86 -1.29 9.20 18.28
CA GLU A 86 -1.56 10.26 19.25
C GLU A 86 -3.01 10.20 19.77
N HIS A 87 -3.99 10.06 18.87
CA HIS A 87 -5.41 9.89 19.19
C HIS A 87 -5.65 8.76 20.20
N TYR A 88 -5.08 7.59 19.94
CA TYR A 88 -5.22 6.44 20.84
C TYR A 88 -4.43 6.59 22.15
N ARG A 89 -3.26 7.26 22.13
CA ARG A 89 -2.51 7.57 23.35
C ARG A 89 -3.30 8.49 24.28
N ASN A 90 -4.00 9.48 23.74
CA ASN A 90 -4.81 10.41 24.51
C ASN A 90 -6.07 9.74 25.08
N ARG A 91 -6.79 8.94 24.28
CA ARG A 91 -7.94 8.15 24.76
C ARG A 91 -7.61 7.18 25.89
N LYS A 92 -6.44 6.55 25.84
CA LYS A 92 -5.95 5.66 26.89
C LYS A 92 -5.70 6.39 28.22
N ARG A 93 -5.32 7.68 28.16
CA ARG A 93 -5.17 8.53 29.37
C ARG A 93 -6.52 8.96 29.95
N GLU A 94 -7.57 9.01 29.11
CA GLU A 94 -8.94 9.37 29.49
C GLU A 94 -9.76 8.19 30.06
N GLY A 95 -9.14 7.02 30.27
CA GLY A 95 -9.78 5.88 30.96
C GLY A 95 -10.75 5.06 30.12
N THR A 96 -10.69 5.15 28.78
CA THR A 96 -11.46 4.24 27.90
C THR A 96 -10.80 2.86 27.81
N THR A 97 -11.59 1.81 28.01
CA THR A 97 -11.16 0.43 28.27
C THR A 97 -10.28 -0.17 27.16
N PHE A 98 -9.24 -0.89 27.61
CA PHE A 98 -8.12 -1.45 26.84
C PHE A 98 -8.48 -2.49 25.75
N GLU A 99 -9.74 -2.93 25.66
CA GLU A 99 -10.16 -4.04 24.78
C GLU A 99 -10.33 -3.65 23.30
N ASP A 100 -10.39 -2.35 23.00
CA ASP A 100 -10.55 -1.83 21.64
C ASP A 100 -9.22 -1.65 20.88
N PHE A 101 -8.10 -1.60 21.60
CA PHE A 101 -6.74 -1.43 21.07
C PHE A 101 -6.27 -2.65 20.26
N ASP A 102 -6.75 -3.84 20.62
CA ASP A 102 -6.37 -5.12 20.01
C ASP A 102 -7.34 -5.59 18.90
N ARG A 103 -8.62 -5.21 19.00
CA ARG A 103 -9.69 -5.73 18.14
C ARG A 103 -9.67 -5.13 16.72
N ARG A 104 -9.04 -3.97 16.51
CA ARG A 104 -8.94 -3.27 15.19
C ARG A 104 -7.58 -3.38 14.50
N GLY A 105 -6.66 -4.19 15.02
CA GLY A 105 -5.44 -4.57 14.30
C GLY A 105 -4.23 -3.66 14.48
N LEU A 106 -4.22 -2.69 15.41
CA LEU A 106 -2.99 -1.94 15.70
C LEU A 106 -1.97 -2.74 16.52
N SER A 107 -2.40 -3.73 17.31
CA SER A 107 -1.49 -4.66 18.02
C SER A 107 -1.12 -5.92 17.22
N ARG A 108 -1.97 -6.37 16.27
CA ARG A 108 -1.62 -7.52 15.40
C ARG A 108 -0.56 -7.18 14.32
N HIS A 109 -0.07 -5.94 14.28
CA HIS A 109 1.13 -5.58 13.54
C HIS A 109 2.44 -5.78 14.32
N ALA A 110 2.40 -6.26 15.57
CA ALA A 110 3.61 -6.68 16.28
C ALA A 110 4.32 -7.86 15.55
N GLU A 111 3.60 -8.69 14.80
CA GLU A 111 4.16 -9.76 13.96
C GLU A 111 4.46 -9.35 12.50
N ASP A 112 4.14 -8.11 12.12
CA ASP A 112 4.56 -7.52 10.84
C ASP A 112 5.92 -6.83 10.93
N SER A 113 6.58 -6.94 12.10
CA SER A 113 7.89 -6.40 12.39
C SER A 113 8.91 -6.74 11.31
N GLU A 114 9.03 -7.98 10.81
CA GLU A 114 10.12 -8.28 9.86
C GLU A 114 9.93 -7.68 8.46
N THR A 115 8.80 -7.90 7.79
CA THR A 115 8.57 -7.37 6.43
C THR A 115 8.28 -5.87 6.41
N SER A 116 7.62 -5.34 7.46
CA SER A 116 7.37 -3.90 7.59
C SER A 116 8.66 -3.18 8.01
N ASN A 117 9.48 -3.72 8.93
CA ASN A 117 10.77 -3.10 9.26
C ASN A 117 11.77 -3.13 8.10
N LEU A 118 11.64 -4.06 7.15
CA LEU A 118 12.43 -4.07 5.90
C LEU A 118 12.03 -2.92 4.95
N LEU A 119 10.82 -2.36 5.06
CA LEU A 119 10.29 -1.29 4.20
C LEU A 119 10.15 0.07 4.89
N VAL A 120 10.02 0.11 6.23
CA VAL A 120 9.57 1.24 7.08
C VAL A 120 10.66 1.79 8.00
N LYS A 121 11.94 1.42 7.85
CA LYS A 121 13.03 2.13 8.54
C LYS A 121 13.40 3.43 7.83
N ALA A 122 12.60 4.47 8.03
CA ALA A 122 12.94 5.83 7.60
C ALA A 122 12.79 6.83 8.75
N GLN A 123 13.76 6.82 9.67
CA GLN A 123 14.24 8.04 10.30
C GLN A 123 15.78 8.02 10.21
N THR A 124 16.29 8.85 9.29
CA THR A 124 17.70 9.07 8.87
C THR A 124 18.43 7.90 8.21
N PRO A 125 18.88 8.13 6.96
CA PRO A 125 20.31 8.11 6.73
C PRO A 125 20.77 9.34 5.94
N ALA A 126 21.81 10.01 6.44
CA ALA A 126 22.60 10.99 5.69
C ALA A 126 23.63 10.32 4.76
N ASP A 127 23.51 9.01 4.56
CA ASP A 127 24.51 8.13 3.95
C ASP A 127 23.98 7.57 2.61
N PRO A 128 24.59 7.94 1.46
CA PRO A 128 24.20 7.47 0.14
C PRO A 128 24.19 5.95 -0.01
N ASP A 129 25.09 5.23 0.66
CA ASP A 129 25.21 3.77 0.53
C ASP A 129 24.02 3.05 1.19
N ARG A 130 23.51 3.61 2.30
CA ARG A 130 22.30 3.11 2.95
C ARG A 130 21.05 3.32 2.11
N VAL A 131 20.96 4.46 1.42
CA VAL A 131 19.84 4.75 0.52
C VAL A 131 19.86 3.78 -0.65
N LEU A 132 21.03 3.52 -1.23
CA LEU A 132 21.18 2.54 -2.32
C LEU A 132 20.75 1.14 -1.88
N ALA A 133 21.23 0.66 -0.73
CA ALA A 133 20.85 -0.65 -0.19
C ALA A 133 19.34 -0.78 0.09
N GLU A 134 18.69 0.29 0.56
CA GLU A 134 17.23 0.32 0.76
C GLU A 134 16.45 0.19 -0.56
N LEU A 135 16.93 0.85 -1.63
CA LEU A 135 16.31 0.78 -2.95
C LEU A 135 16.51 -0.60 -3.60
N GLU A 136 17.68 -1.20 -3.44
CA GLU A 136 17.96 -2.57 -3.90
C GLU A 136 17.09 -3.60 -3.19
N LEU A 137 16.96 -3.46 -1.86
CA LEU A 137 16.08 -4.32 -1.05
C LEU A 137 14.61 -4.20 -1.50
N ARG A 138 14.14 -2.98 -1.78
CA ARG A 138 12.79 -2.73 -2.30
C ARG A 138 12.60 -3.35 -3.68
N GLU A 139 13.53 -3.14 -4.61
CA GLU A 139 13.47 -3.75 -5.93
C GLU A 139 13.41 -5.28 -5.83
N HIS A 140 14.29 -5.86 -5.02
CA HIS A 140 14.32 -7.30 -4.80
C HIS A 140 13.00 -7.81 -4.21
N PHE A 141 12.43 -7.10 -3.23
CA PHE A 141 11.11 -7.43 -2.68
C PHE A 141 10.01 -7.46 -3.75
N LEU A 142 9.95 -6.45 -4.62
CA LEU A 142 8.97 -6.38 -5.70
C LEU A 142 9.15 -7.53 -6.69
N ARG A 143 10.40 -7.85 -7.07
CA ARG A 143 10.72 -8.95 -7.97
C ARG A 143 10.30 -10.30 -7.39
N VAL A 144 10.68 -10.61 -6.15
CA VAL A 144 10.31 -11.89 -5.51
C VAL A 144 8.79 -12.00 -5.36
N THR A 145 8.09 -10.90 -5.07
CA THR A 145 6.64 -10.89 -4.92
C THR A 145 5.92 -11.10 -6.26
N PHE A 146 6.17 -10.22 -7.24
CA PHE A 146 5.39 -10.18 -8.49
C PHE A 146 5.85 -11.18 -9.56
N CYS A 147 7.04 -11.78 -9.42
CA CYS A 147 7.47 -12.93 -10.21
C CYS A 147 7.06 -14.28 -9.60
N SER A 148 6.42 -14.32 -8.43
CA SER A 148 6.01 -15.58 -7.80
C SER A 148 4.81 -16.21 -8.51
N GLU A 149 4.69 -17.54 -8.48
CA GLU A 149 3.61 -18.29 -9.13
C GLU A 149 2.25 -18.22 -8.41
N LEU A 150 2.13 -17.41 -7.35
CA LEU A 150 0.89 -17.27 -6.62
C LEU A 150 -0.23 -16.68 -7.50
N PRO A 151 -1.51 -16.93 -7.16
CA PRO A 151 -2.64 -16.38 -7.91
C PRO A 151 -2.60 -14.84 -8.00
N PRO A 152 -2.90 -14.24 -9.16
CA PRO A 152 -2.77 -12.80 -9.36
C PRO A 152 -3.55 -11.93 -8.36
N HIS A 153 -4.78 -12.31 -8.01
CA HIS A 153 -5.60 -11.58 -7.03
C HIS A 153 -4.91 -11.47 -5.67
N GLN A 154 -4.21 -12.52 -5.22
CA GLN A 154 -3.50 -12.52 -3.94
C GLN A 154 -2.30 -11.57 -3.97
N LEU A 155 -1.54 -11.57 -5.07
CA LEU A 155 -0.37 -10.70 -5.24
C LEU A 155 -0.77 -9.22 -5.31
N ILE A 156 -1.85 -8.91 -6.03
CA ILE A 156 -2.38 -7.55 -6.14
C ILE A 156 -2.86 -7.06 -4.77
N VAL A 157 -3.69 -7.85 -4.07
CA VAL A 157 -4.19 -7.51 -2.73
C VAL A 157 -3.06 -7.35 -1.72
N PHE A 158 -2.07 -8.24 -1.75
CA PHE A 158 -0.88 -8.14 -0.92
C PHE A 158 -0.10 -6.87 -1.24
N GLY A 159 0.02 -6.49 -2.51
CA GLY A 159 0.63 -5.22 -2.92
C GLY A 159 -0.10 -4.02 -2.34
N PHE A 160 -1.42 -3.93 -2.46
CA PHE A 160 -2.21 -2.85 -1.83
C PHE A 160 -2.00 -2.82 -0.31
N ALA A 161 -2.02 -3.96 0.35
CA ALA A 161 -1.86 -4.04 1.80
C ALA A 161 -0.45 -3.69 2.28
N LYS A 162 0.60 -4.19 1.60
CA LYS A 162 1.99 -4.06 2.07
C LYS A 162 2.73 -2.86 1.50
N LEU A 163 2.45 -2.49 0.26
CA LEU A 163 3.13 -1.36 -0.38
C LEU A 163 2.37 -0.05 -0.12
N LEU A 164 1.04 -0.09 -0.16
CA LEU A 164 0.19 1.10 -0.05
C LEU A 164 -0.52 1.22 1.30
N GLU A 165 -0.31 0.27 2.21
CA GLU A 165 -0.86 0.23 3.57
C GLU A 165 -2.39 0.19 3.65
N TRP A 166 -3.04 -0.35 2.61
CA TRP A 166 -4.50 -0.51 2.58
C TRP A 166 -4.95 -1.58 3.57
N THR A 167 -6.09 -1.34 4.23
CA THR A 167 -6.70 -2.34 5.11
C THR A 167 -7.60 -3.32 4.35
N PRO A 168 -7.82 -4.54 4.87
CA PRO A 168 -8.76 -5.49 4.25
C PRO A 168 -10.13 -4.88 3.95
N ARG A 169 -10.62 -4.06 4.88
CA ARG A 169 -11.90 -3.37 4.74
C ARG A 169 -11.91 -2.35 3.60
N GLU A 170 -10.84 -1.58 3.42
CA GLU A 170 -10.74 -0.64 2.29
C GLU A 170 -10.65 -1.37 0.96
N ILE A 171 -9.90 -2.46 0.92
CA ILE A 171 -9.74 -3.28 -0.28
C ILE A 171 -11.11 -3.82 -0.70
N VAL A 172 -11.87 -4.40 0.23
CA VAL A 172 -13.23 -4.86 -0.05
C VAL A 172 -14.15 -3.69 -0.42
N ALA A 173 -14.13 -2.59 0.32
CA ALA A 173 -15.07 -1.50 0.08
C ALA A 173 -14.86 -0.74 -1.25
N GLU A 174 -13.63 -0.66 -1.76
CA GLU A 174 -13.29 0.23 -2.89
C GLU A 174 -12.74 -0.51 -4.11
N LEU A 175 -12.30 -1.76 -3.96
CA LEU A 175 -11.56 -2.49 -5.01
C LEU A 175 -12.31 -3.74 -5.51
N SER A 176 -13.37 -4.20 -4.83
CA SER A 176 -14.07 -5.46 -5.14
C SER A 176 -14.60 -5.55 -6.56
N ASP A 177 -15.14 -4.47 -7.11
CA ASP A 177 -15.79 -4.46 -8.43
C ASP A 177 -14.84 -4.17 -9.59
N LEU A 178 -13.54 -3.99 -9.30
CA LEU A 178 -12.54 -3.68 -10.31
C LEU A 178 -11.90 -4.95 -10.86
N SER A 179 -11.53 -4.91 -12.14
CA SER A 179 -10.82 -6.00 -12.78
C SER A 179 -9.40 -6.13 -12.24
N LEU A 180 -8.82 -7.34 -12.25
CA LEU A 180 -7.43 -7.54 -11.80
C LEU A 180 -6.44 -6.70 -12.62
N GLY A 181 -6.68 -6.49 -13.91
CA GLY A 181 -5.88 -5.61 -14.75
C GLY A 181 -5.93 -4.15 -14.31
N ASP A 182 -7.13 -3.64 -13.98
CA ASP A 182 -7.28 -2.27 -13.49
C ASP A 182 -6.66 -2.09 -12.10
N LEU A 183 -6.80 -3.09 -11.23
CA LEU A 183 -6.19 -3.09 -9.91
C LEU A 183 -4.67 -3.13 -9.97
N HIS A 184 -4.10 -3.93 -10.86
CA HIS A 184 -2.66 -3.97 -11.09
C HIS A 184 -2.13 -2.61 -11.58
N ASN A 185 -2.78 -2.02 -12.59
CA ASN A 185 -2.44 -0.69 -13.09
C ASN A 185 -2.50 0.36 -11.99
N ARG A 186 -3.59 0.34 -11.20
CA ARG A 186 -3.79 1.27 -10.10
C ARG A 186 -2.74 1.09 -9.01
N LEU A 187 -2.43 -0.14 -8.63
CA LEU A 187 -1.38 -0.44 -7.66
C LEU A 187 -0.02 0.09 -8.14
N GLU A 188 0.37 -0.17 -9.38
CA GLU A 188 1.62 0.32 -9.96
C GLU A 188 1.67 1.85 -9.97
N CYS A 189 0.60 2.50 -10.43
CA CYS A 189 0.48 3.95 -10.47
C CYS A 189 0.54 4.58 -9.07
N GLU A 190 -0.25 4.09 -8.11
CA GLU A 190 -0.25 4.59 -6.73
C GLU A 190 1.10 4.32 -6.04
N TYR A 191 1.75 3.19 -6.34
CA TYR A 191 3.05 2.87 -5.78
C TYR A 191 4.15 3.80 -6.31
N LEU A 192 4.13 4.09 -7.61
CA LEU A 192 5.01 5.08 -8.24
C LEU A 192 4.90 6.48 -7.61
N GLN A 193 3.73 6.84 -7.08
CA GLN A 193 3.56 8.12 -6.38
C GLN A 193 4.22 8.14 -5.00
N ILE A 194 4.45 6.98 -4.37
CA ILE A 194 4.95 6.91 -2.98
C ILE A 194 6.40 6.44 -2.88
N VAL A 195 6.89 5.71 -3.88
CA VAL A 195 8.20 5.09 -3.87
C VAL A 195 9.26 6.00 -4.49
N ARG A 196 10.49 5.90 -3.97
CA ARG A 196 11.64 6.70 -4.39
C ARG A 196 12.50 5.94 -5.41
N MET A 197 11.84 5.21 -6.31
CA MET A 197 12.47 4.37 -7.32
C MET A 197 12.23 4.94 -8.72
N ARG A 198 13.14 4.65 -9.65
CA ARG A 198 12.96 5.04 -11.06
C ARG A 198 11.74 4.33 -11.63
N ARG A 199 10.91 5.06 -12.38
CA ARG A 199 9.68 4.52 -13.01
C ARG A 199 9.93 3.24 -13.80
N ARG A 200 11.02 3.20 -14.58
CA ARG A 200 11.40 2.02 -15.36
C ARG A 200 11.63 0.79 -14.48
N VAL A 201 12.32 0.94 -13.36
CA VAL A 201 12.62 -0.18 -12.44
C VAL A 201 11.33 -0.75 -11.85
N VAL A 202 10.43 0.11 -11.37
CA VAL A 202 9.14 -0.31 -10.83
C VAL A 202 8.32 -1.00 -11.91
N HIS A 203 8.22 -0.39 -13.10
CA HIS A 203 7.51 -0.98 -14.22
C HIS A 203 8.02 -2.38 -14.58
N ASP A 204 9.35 -2.55 -14.62
CA ASP A 204 9.99 -3.83 -14.91
C ASP A 204 9.70 -4.89 -13.83
N CYS A 205 9.50 -4.49 -12.57
CA CYS A 205 9.11 -5.40 -11.49
C CYS A 205 7.63 -5.81 -11.56
N PHE A 206 6.75 -4.92 -12.02
CA PHE A 206 5.30 -5.17 -12.11
C PHE A 206 4.90 -5.89 -13.40
N ARG A 207 5.72 -5.77 -14.46
CA ARG A 207 5.48 -6.35 -15.79
C ARG A 207 5.22 -7.86 -15.80
N PRO A 208 5.97 -8.71 -15.07
CA PRO A 208 5.74 -10.16 -15.11
C PRO A 208 4.34 -10.56 -14.64
N LEU A 209 3.81 -9.87 -13.61
CA LEU A 209 2.44 -10.10 -13.15
C LEU A 209 1.40 -9.64 -14.19
N ARG A 210 1.66 -8.52 -14.88
CA ARG A 210 0.80 -8.02 -15.96
C ARG A 210 0.70 -9.02 -17.11
N GLU A 211 1.84 -9.49 -17.61
CA GLU A 211 1.93 -10.46 -18.70
C GLU A 211 1.25 -11.79 -18.31
N ARG A 212 1.44 -12.24 -17.06
CA ARG A 212 0.73 -13.42 -16.52
C ARG A 212 -0.78 -13.27 -16.47
N MET A 213 -1.34 -12.07 -16.56
CA MET A 213 -2.78 -11.85 -16.56
C MET A 213 -3.39 -11.72 -17.97
N GLU A 214 -2.58 -11.74 -19.02
CA GLU A 214 -3.04 -11.73 -20.41
C GLU A 214 -3.72 -13.03 -20.87
N PRO A 215 -3.27 -14.23 -20.49
CA PRO A 215 -3.95 -15.47 -20.86
C PRO A 215 -5.17 -15.78 -19.96
N PRO A 216 -5.98 -16.81 -20.31
CA PRO A 216 -7.05 -17.31 -19.46
C PRO A 216 -6.56 -17.76 -18.08
N LEU A 217 -7.37 -17.56 -17.03
CA LEU A 217 -7.02 -17.86 -15.65
C LEU A 217 -6.57 -19.32 -15.43
N GLY A 218 -7.18 -20.25 -16.18
CA GLY A 218 -6.80 -21.65 -16.19
C GLY A 218 -5.43 -21.96 -16.82
N GLN A 219 -4.71 -20.97 -17.36
CA GLN A 219 -3.29 -21.12 -17.72
C GLN A 219 -2.37 -20.47 -16.69
N VAL A 220 -2.92 -19.63 -15.80
CA VAL A 220 -2.18 -18.84 -14.81
C VAL A 220 -2.09 -19.55 -13.46
N ILE A 221 -3.17 -20.25 -13.07
CA ILE A 221 -3.24 -20.97 -11.80
C ILE A 221 -2.72 -22.39 -11.99
N ALA A 222 -1.57 -22.67 -11.37
CA ALA A 222 -0.89 -23.96 -11.46
C ALA A 222 -1.53 -25.05 -10.60
N ASP A 223 -2.02 -24.73 -9.40
CA ASP A 223 -2.45 -25.75 -8.44
C ASP A 223 -3.91 -26.20 -8.64
N SER A 224 -4.14 -27.51 -8.56
CA SER A 224 -5.45 -28.12 -8.82
C SER A 224 -6.54 -27.71 -7.84
N ASN A 225 -6.20 -27.38 -6.59
CA ASN A 225 -7.19 -27.02 -5.58
C ASN A 225 -7.76 -25.62 -5.83
N THR A 226 -6.89 -24.65 -6.12
CA THR A 226 -7.30 -23.29 -6.47
C THR A 226 -8.02 -23.26 -7.82
N ARG A 227 -7.65 -24.13 -8.77
CA ARG A 227 -8.41 -24.28 -10.02
C ARG A 227 -9.85 -24.72 -9.77
N ARG A 228 -10.05 -25.72 -8.89
CA ARG A 228 -11.38 -26.20 -8.52
C ARG A 228 -12.20 -25.11 -7.80
N LEU A 229 -11.53 -24.28 -7.00
CA LEU A 229 -12.19 -23.18 -6.27
C LEU A 229 -12.74 -22.10 -7.21
N TYR A 230 -12.10 -21.90 -8.36
CA TYR A 230 -12.43 -20.85 -9.33
C TYR A 230 -12.77 -21.44 -10.71
N GLU A 231 -13.43 -22.59 -10.72
CA GLU A 231 -13.74 -23.36 -11.94
C GLU A 231 -14.45 -22.51 -13.00
N ASP A 232 -15.44 -21.72 -12.57
CA ASP A 232 -16.24 -20.84 -13.43
C ASP A 232 -15.42 -19.70 -14.08
N LEU A 233 -14.23 -19.41 -13.56
CA LEU A 233 -13.37 -18.33 -14.03
C LEU A 233 -12.25 -18.81 -14.96
N LEU A 234 -12.01 -20.11 -15.07
CA LEU A 234 -10.80 -20.65 -15.71
C LEU A 234 -10.69 -20.30 -17.20
N CYS A 235 -11.82 -20.15 -17.90
CA CYS A 235 -11.86 -19.77 -19.31
C CYS A 235 -11.77 -18.26 -19.54
N LEU A 236 -11.93 -17.44 -18.50
CA LEU A 236 -11.87 -15.99 -18.61
C LEU A 236 -10.43 -15.50 -18.60
N VAL A 237 -10.14 -14.44 -19.36
CA VAL A 237 -8.85 -13.74 -19.30
C VAL A 237 -8.60 -13.28 -17.87
N ALA A 238 -7.47 -13.66 -17.27
CA ALA A 238 -7.20 -13.43 -15.86
C ALA A 238 -7.23 -11.95 -15.48
N GLY A 239 -6.75 -11.05 -16.34
CA GLY A 239 -6.81 -9.61 -16.10
C GLY A 239 -8.23 -9.01 -16.17
N LYS A 240 -9.21 -9.75 -16.73
CA LYS A 240 -10.60 -9.30 -16.90
C LYS A 240 -11.54 -9.83 -15.81
N THR A 241 -11.11 -10.76 -14.98
CA THR A 241 -11.88 -11.16 -13.79
C THR A 241 -11.86 -10.01 -12.77
N ILE A 242 -12.93 -9.90 -11.98
CA ILE A 242 -13.04 -8.89 -10.92
C ILE A 242 -12.63 -9.48 -9.58
N LEU A 243 -12.18 -8.64 -8.65
CA LEU A 243 -11.68 -9.08 -7.35
C LEU A 243 -12.72 -9.86 -6.54
N SER A 244 -13.99 -9.44 -6.58
CA SER A 244 -15.08 -10.09 -5.86
C SER A 244 -15.38 -11.52 -6.31
N ASN A 245 -15.01 -11.89 -7.55
CA ASN A 245 -15.13 -13.27 -8.03
C ASN A 245 -14.30 -14.26 -7.20
N TYR A 246 -13.29 -13.78 -6.46
CA TYR A 246 -12.38 -14.61 -5.69
C TYR A 246 -12.79 -14.75 -4.22
N TYR A 247 -13.85 -14.05 -3.76
CA TYR A 247 -14.30 -14.19 -2.37
C TYR A 247 -15.01 -15.51 -2.15
N THR A 248 -14.50 -16.29 -1.20
CA THR A 248 -15.00 -17.64 -0.88
C THR A 248 -15.49 -17.76 0.55
N ARG A 249 -15.24 -16.75 1.38
CA ARG A 249 -15.69 -16.68 2.77
C ARG A 249 -16.92 -15.79 2.87
N ARG A 250 -17.69 -15.97 3.95
CA ARG A 250 -18.86 -15.12 4.25
C ARG A 250 -18.48 -13.66 4.47
N VAL A 251 -17.29 -13.42 5.00
CA VAL A 251 -16.74 -12.09 5.26
C VAL A 251 -15.55 -11.88 4.31
N PRO A 252 -15.68 -11.05 3.25
CA PRO A 252 -14.63 -10.87 2.26
C PRO A 252 -13.28 -10.39 2.82
N GLU A 253 -13.27 -9.64 3.92
CA GLU A 253 -12.06 -9.17 4.58
C GLU A 253 -11.20 -10.33 5.10
N GLU A 254 -11.82 -11.47 5.46
CA GLU A 254 -11.09 -12.66 5.86
C GLU A 254 -10.34 -13.29 4.68
N ASN A 255 -10.90 -13.23 3.46
CA ASN A 255 -10.19 -13.67 2.26
C ASN A 255 -8.94 -12.82 2.06
N VAL A 256 -9.06 -11.49 2.15
CA VAL A 256 -7.94 -10.55 2.01
C VAL A 256 -6.86 -10.81 3.05
N ALA A 257 -7.22 -10.98 4.32
CA ALA A 257 -6.27 -11.28 5.38
C ALA A 257 -5.55 -12.63 5.15
N GLN A 258 -6.29 -13.66 4.74
CA GLN A 258 -5.73 -14.97 4.42
C GLN A 258 -4.72 -14.88 3.27
N TRP A 259 -5.10 -14.27 2.14
CA TRP A 259 -4.22 -14.12 0.98
C TRP A 259 -2.93 -13.39 1.32
N CYS A 260 -3.00 -12.33 2.11
CA CYS A 260 -1.82 -11.61 2.56
C CYS A 260 -0.88 -12.50 3.40
N GLY A 261 -1.45 -13.35 4.26
CA GLY A 261 -0.70 -14.33 5.03
C GLY A 261 -0.04 -15.41 4.16
N ASP A 262 -0.77 -15.93 3.17
CA ASP A 262 -0.29 -16.96 2.25
C ASP A 262 0.86 -16.45 1.39
N VAL A 263 0.73 -15.22 0.85
CA VAL A 263 1.80 -14.56 0.10
C VAL A 263 3.03 -14.37 0.98
N LYS A 264 2.88 -13.80 2.19
CA LYS A 264 3.99 -13.57 3.14
C LYS A 264 4.74 -14.88 3.44
N LYS A 265 4.02 -15.96 3.76
CA LYS A 265 4.60 -17.27 4.05
C LYS A 265 5.41 -17.84 2.88
N ARG A 266 4.97 -17.59 1.64
CA ARG A 266 5.65 -18.09 0.43
C ARG A 266 6.87 -17.26 0.05
N ILE A 267 6.82 -15.94 0.17
CA ILE A 267 7.90 -15.04 -0.28
C ILE A 267 9.00 -14.85 0.76
N LEU A 268 8.67 -14.88 2.06
CA LEU A 268 9.62 -14.54 3.12
C LEU A 268 10.87 -15.45 3.16
N PRO A 269 10.75 -16.79 3.02
CA PRO A 269 11.93 -17.64 2.99
C PRO A 269 12.86 -17.32 1.81
N ARG A 270 12.31 -17.07 0.61
CA ARG A 270 13.09 -16.71 -0.58
C ARG A 270 13.80 -15.38 -0.40
N LEU A 271 13.11 -14.37 0.13
CA LEU A 271 13.70 -13.07 0.43
C LEU A 271 14.89 -13.19 1.38
N LEU A 272 14.75 -13.97 2.47
CA LEU A 272 15.82 -14.14 3.45
C LEU A 272 17.02 -14.89 2.85
N GLU A 273 16.77 -15.92 2.03
CA GLU A 273 17.82 -16.69 1.37
C GLU A 273 18.64 -15.83 0.39
N ASP A 274 17.96 -15.03 -0.43
CA ASP A 274 18.61 -14.19 -1.44
C ASP A 274 19.36 -13.01 -0.79
N LEU A 275 18.83 -12.44 0.30
CA LEU A 275 19.53 -11.43 1.10
C LEU A 275 20.77 -11.98 1.79
N ALA A 276 20.78 -13.26 2.16
CA ALA A 276 21.97 -13.91 2.72
C ALA A 276 23.07 -14.13 1.66
N LYS A 277 22.70 -14.31 0.38
CA LYS A 277 23.64 -14.44 -0.74
C LYS A 277 24.25 -13.10 -1.14
N LEU A 278 23.49 -12.00 -1.06
CA LEU A 278 23.96 -10.64 -1.41
C LEU A 278 24.95 -10.04 -0.39
N LYS A 279 25.05 -10.62 0.81
CA LYS A 279 25.99 -10.18 1.87
C LYS A 279 27.33 -10.92 1.86
N LYS A 280 27.53 -11.86 0.93
CA LYS A 280 28.80 -12.58 0.72
C LYS A 280 29.51 -12.03 -0.52
#